data_AF-A0A2T3AWK4-F1
#
_entry.id   AF-A0A2T3AWK4-F1
#
_cell.length_a   1.000
_cell.length_b   1.000
_cell.length_c   1.000
_cell.angle_alpha   90.00
_cell.angle_beta   90.00
_cell.angle_gamma   90.00
#
_symmetry.space_group_name_H-M   'P 1'
#
loop_
_entity.id
_entity.type
_entity.pdbx_description
1 polymer ?
#
loop_
_entity_poly.entity_id
_entity_poly.type
_entity_poly.pdbx_seq_one_letter_code
_entity_poly.pdbx_strand_id
1 'polypeptide(L)'
;MLEFMDYIQHAFYSASHWNYENSYSQLTSTARALLDFETPRGLRLNVSSLSSPNFATSYALGSVGLVDGSLSYLYTSLPLHATSQSGKLNLHDVIRGYRQIQELRKPEESWMWEQWLGGKRVDQRDTLLYGRLYLPQSTLEALYLCRISPTQQVKLSAVSDSRLKNGGTILALHQYDVGKYSAETLYSTDGGLIGLRGLYNFGPDPRKEVPEPPRADDRPYGRFSAGAELYYGSLNKSGGVSFGGRYATLPAHKGIPLTATLTVNPLMGNLSTSYAVKAGKNLALCSKFDFNVYSYESDLMLGCELWRMKKRVEKKMERSMAAKLAWTVDEVKEPTTPEPEEVAGVLKARVDENWKIGILWEGRIKEMLFTLGSSIDMKRKDQPFRALGLELQYSS
;
A
#
# COMPACT_ATOMS: atom_id res chain seq x y z
N MET A 1 -4.33 7.06 -5.43
CA MET A 1 -5.20 5.98 -4.92
C MET A 1 -4.57 4.64 -5.29
N LEU A 2 -4.77 3.56 -4.52
CA LEU A 2 -4.29 2.24 -4.95
C LEU A 2 -4.97 1.81 -6.25
N GLU A 3 -4.21 1.20 -7.15
CA GLU A 3 -4.76 0.54 -8.31
C GLU A 3 -5.48 -0.76 -7.89
N PHE A 4 -6.37 -1.25 -8.75
CA PHE A 4 -7.20 -2.41 -8.43
C PHE A 4 -6.37 -3.67 -8.13
N MET A 5 -5.31 -3.92 -8.91
CA MET A 5 -4.41 -5.05 -8.70
C MET A 5 -3.72 -4.97 -7.32
N ASP A 6 -3.19 -3.80 -6.96
CA ASP A 6 -2.54 -3.59 -5.66
C ASP A 6 -3.54 -3.71 -4.50
N TYR A 7 -4.76 -3.20 -4.67
CA TYR A 7 -5.82 -3.29 -3.67
C TYR A 7 -6.20 -4.74 -3.38
N ILE A 8 -6.40 -5.56 -4.42
CA ILE A 8 -6.68 -7.00 -4.26
C ILE A 8 -5.49 -7.70 -3.62
N GLN A 9 -4.26 -7.38 -4.04
CA GLN A 9 -3.06 -7.96 -3.45
C GLN A 9 -2.97 -7.66 -1.94
N HIS A 10 -3.25 -6.42 -1.53
CA HIS A 10 -3.33 -6.05 -0.12
C HIS A 10 -4.45 -6.78 0.63
N ALA A 11 -5.64 -6.91 0.03
CA ALA A 11 -6.74 -7.67 0.62
C ALA A 11 -6.38 -9.15 0.81
N PHE A 12 -5.70 -9.75 -0.16
CA PHE A 12 -5.21 -11.13 -0.07
C PHE A 12 -4.14 -11.28 1.01
N TYR A 13 -3.21 -10.34 1.15
CA TYR A 13 -2.23 -10.34 2.24
C TYR A 13 -2.87 -10.22 3.62
N SER A 14 -3.89 -9.37 3.75
CA SER A 14 -4.66 -9.27 5.00
C SER A 14 -5.38 -10.58 5.31
N ALA A 15 -6.08 -11.16 4.33
CA ALA A 15 -6.86 -12.39 4.49
C ALA A 15 -5.99 -13.62 4.75
N SER A 16 -4.84 -13.73 4.08
CA SER A 16 -3.85 -14.79 4.30
C SER A 16 -2.87 -14.51 5.43
N HIS A 17 -3.07 -13.43 6.21
CA HIS A 17 -2.19 -13.03 7.31
C HIS A 17 -0.70 -12.88 6.94
N TRP A 18 -0.42 -12.57 5.67
CA TRP A 18 0.94 -12.35 5.18
C TRP A 18 1.46 -10.97 5.58
N ASN A 19 2.64 -10.91 6.20
CA ASN A 19 3.23 -9.66 6.65
C ASN A 19 3.98 -8.95 5.50
N TYR A 20 3.24 -8.22 4.67
CA TYR A 20 3.82 -7.48 3.54
C TYR A 20 4.82 -6.38 3.96
N GLU A 21 4.74 -5.86 5.20
CA GLU A 21 5.62 -4.79 5.69
C GLU A 21 7.02 -5.29 6.06
N ASN A 22 7.18 -6.62 6.19
CA ASN A 22 8.44 -7.28 6.49
C ASN A 22 9.20 -7.70 5.22
N SER A 23 9.32 -6.77 4.28
CA SER A 23 10.07 -6.94 3.04
C SER A 23 11.05 -5.79 2.87
N TYR A 24 12.24 -6.07 2.32
CA TYR A 24 13.19 -5.02 1.96
C TYR A 24 12.58 -4.05 0.93
N SER A 25 11.72 -4.54 0.03
CA SER A 25 11.03 -3.70 -0.97
C SER A 25 10.09 -2.65 -0.34
N GLN A 26 9.67 -2.87 0.91
CA GLN A 26 8.79 -1.96 1.66
C GLN A 26 9.52 -1.15 2.73
N LEU A 27 10.85 -1.12 2.71
CA LEU A 27 11.64 -0.36 3.67
C LEU A 27 11.28 1.14 3.67
N THR A 28 11.12 1.72 2.46
CA THR A 28 10.83 3.15 2.23
C THR A 28 9.35 3.43 1.87
N SER A 29 8.45 2.50 2.18
CA SER A 29 7.03 2.58 1.78
C SER A 29 6.32 3.81 2.35
N THR A 30 6.60 4.17 3.60
CA THR A 30 6.01 5.34 4.28
C THR A 30 6.45 6.65 3.63
N ALA A 31 7.74 6.80 3.34
CA ALA A 31 8.26 7.98 2.66
C ALA A 31 7.69 8.11 1.24
N ARG A 32 7.65 7.00 0.48
CA ARG A 32 7.04 6.95 -0.85
C ARG A 32 5.56 7.31 -0.82
N ALA A 33 4.80 6.82 0.15
CA ALA A 33 3.37 7.13 0.26
C ALA A 33 3.09 8.62 0.54
N LEU A 34 3.99 9.30 1.27
CA LEU A 34 3.84 10.70 1.67
C LEU A 34 4.43 11.68 0.64
N LEU A 35 5.46 11.29 -0.10
CA LEU A 35 6.21 12.18 -0.99
C LEU A 35 6.03 11.85 -2.47
N ASP A 36 5.91 10.57 -2.82
CA ASP A 36 5.92 10.09 -4.21
C ASP A 36 4.50 9.78 -4.70
N PHE A 37 3.61 10.76 -4.55
CA PHE A 37 2.26 10.69 -5.12
C PHE A 37 2.21 11.31 -6.51
N GLU A 38 1.47 10.67 -7.41
CA GLU A 38 1.21 11.18 -8.74
C GLU A 38 0.04 12.17 -8.72
N THR A 39 0.23 13.32 -9.35
CA THR A 39 -0.86 14.28 -9.57
C THR A 39 -1.52 13.97 -10.91
N PRO A 40 -2.84 13.70 -10.95
CA PRO A 40 -3.55 13.49 -12.21
C PRO A 40 -3.39 14.69 -13.15
N ARG A 41 -3.48 14.43 -14.46
CA ARG A 41 -3.42 15.44 -15.51
C ARG A 41 -4.68 15.37 -16.36
N GLY A 42 -5.37 16.50 -16.51
CA GLY A 42 -6.64 16.54 -17.25
C GLY A 42 -7.79 15.88 -16.49
N LEU A 43 -8.86 15.56 -17.21
CA LEU A 43 -10.06 14.96 -16.63
C LEU A 43 -10.12 13.47 -16.96
N ARG A 44 -10.29 12.62 -15.94
CA ARG A 44 -10.44 11.16 -16.10
C ARG A 44 -11.65 10.66 -15.34
N LEU A 45 -12.49 9.86 -15.98
CA LEU A 45 -13.64 9.20 -15.38
C LEU A 45 -13.47 7.69 -15.54
N ASN A 46 -13.34 6.96 -14.43
CA ASN A 46 -13.32 5.51 -14.42
C ASN A 46 -14.65 4.98 -13.87
N VAL A 47 -15.31 4.13 -14.63
CA VAL A 47 -16.54 3.45 -14.25
C VAL A 47 -16.28 1.95 -14.28
N SER A 48 -16.46 1.27 -13.16
CA SER A 48 -16.29 -0.17 -13.06
C SER A 48 -17.53 -0.86 -12.49
N SER A 49 -17.75 -2.09 -12.93
CA SER A 49 -18.88 -2.92 -12.51
C SER A 49 -18.44 -4.38 -12.44
N LEU A 50 -18.92 -5.10 -11.43
CA LEU A 50 -18.83 -6.56 -11.42
C LEU A 50 -19.86 -7.14 -12.39
N SER A 51 -19.40 -7.77 -13.47
CA SER A 51 -20.28 -8.44 -14.45
C SER A 51 -20.64 -9.86 -14.01
N SER A 52 -19.76 -10.50 -13.23
CA SER A 52 -20.03 -11.74 -12.49
C SER A 52 -19.18 -11.74 -11.21
N PRO A 53 -19.37 -12.69 -10.27
CA PRO A 53 -18.57 -12.75 -9.05
C PRO A 53 -17.05 -12.76 -9.28
N ASN A 54 -16.61 -13.35 -10.40
CA ASN A 54 -15.19 -13.49 -10.76
C ASN A 54 -14.76 -12.59 -11.92
N PHE A 55 -15.68 -11.82 -12.53
CA PHE A 55 -15.37 -10.95 -13.68
C PHE A 55 -15.81 -9.52 -13.42
N ALA A 56 -14.89 -8.58 -13.62
CA ALA A 56 -15.15 -7.14 -13.55
C ALA A 56 -14.91 -6.49 -14.91
N THR A 57 -15.75 -5.52 -15.27
CA THR A 57 -15.55 -4.64 -16.43
C THR A 57 -15.28 -3.23 -15.94
N SER A 58 -14.35 -2.53 -16.60
CA SER A 58 -14.02 -1.15 -16.28
C SER A 58 -13.81 -0.35 -17.55
N TYR A 59 -14.38 0.85 -17.60
CA TYR A 59 -14.22 1.82 -18.67
C TYR A 59 -13.56 3.08 -18.11
N ALA A 60 -12.54 3.59 -18.80
CA ALA A 60 -11.83 4.81 -18.47
C ALA A 60 -11.98 5.81 -19.63
N LEU A 61 -12.57 6.96 -19.31
CA LEU A 61 -12.75 8.08 -20.22
C LEU A 61 -11.78 9.19 -19.81
N GLY A 62 -10.79 9.48 -20.65
CA GLY A 62 -9.85 10.58 -20.45
C GLY A 62 -10.18 11.80 -21.32
N SER A 63 -9.71 12.98 -20.92
CA SER A 63 -9.82 14.21 -21.72
C SER A 63 -8.95 14.20 -22.98
N VAL A 64 -7.97 13.30 -23.04
CA VAL A 64 -7.06 13.12 -24.19
C VAL A 64 -6.92 11.61 -24.45
N GLY A 65 -7.26 11.16 -25.66
CA GLY A 65 -7.11 9.77 -26.08
C GLY A 65 -8.42 9.08 -26.47
N LEU A 66 -8.31 7.78 -26.77
CA LEU A 66 -9.45 6.89 -27.02
C LEU A 66 -10.07 6.44 -25.70
N VAL A 67 -11.30 5.92 -25.75
CA VAL A 67 -11.95 5.27 -24.61
C VAL A 67 -11.23 3.96 -24.33
N ASP A 68 -10.64 3.85 -23.15
CA ASP A 68 -9.95 2.64 -22.72
C ASP A 68 -10.90 1.77 -21.92
N GLY A 69 -11.10 0.54 -22.36
CA GLY A 69 -11.82 -0.50 -21.63
C GLY A 69 -10.86 -1.49 -21.00
N SER A 70 -11.30 -2.18 -19.95
CA SER A 70 -10.60 -3.35 -19.44
C SER A 70 -11.56 -4.39 -18.90
N LEU A 71 -11.24 -5.66 -19.17
CA LEU A 71 -11.93 -6.83 -18.63
C LEU A 71 -10.98 -7.50 -17.64
N SER A 72 -11.39 -7.62 -16.39
CA SER A 72 -10.63 -8.27 -15.33
C SER A 72 -11.28 -9.57 -14.91
N TYR A 73 -10.47 -10.59 -14.67
CA TYR A 73 -10.82 -11.86 -14.07
C TYR A 73 -10.11 -11.98 -12.72
N LEU A 74 -10.84 -12.43 -11.72
CA LEU A 74 -10.35 -12.63 -10.37
C LEU A 74 -10.86 -13.97 -9.83
N TYR A 75 -9.93 -14.81 -9.40
CA TYR A 75 -10.21 -16.02 -8.65
C TYR A 75 -9.35 -16.03 -7.39
N THR A 76 -9.96 -16.43 -6.29
CA THR A 76 -9.30 -16.53 -4.98
C THR A 76 -9.83 -17.78 -4.28
N SER A 77 -8.94 -18.56 -3.67
CA SER A 77 -9.36 -19.67 -2.82
C SER A 77 -9.86 -19.18 -1.45
N LEU A 78 -9.38 -18.01 -1.01
CA LEU A 78 -9.80 -17.37 0.23
C LEU A 78 -10.95 -16.40 -0.01
N PRO A 79 -11.96 -16.33 0.88
CA PRO A 79 -13.00 -15.31 0.80
C PRO A 79 -12.41 -13.93 1.09
N LEU A 80 -12.22 -13.13 0.04
CA LEU A 80 -11.78 -11.75 0.17
C LEU A 80 -12.96 -10.89 0.63
N HIS A 81 -12.81 -10.24 1.78
CA HIS A 81 -13.78 -9.25 2.28
C HIS A 81 -13.60 -7.87 1.62
N ALA A 82 -12.89 -7.83 0.49
CA ALA A 82 -12.65 -6.62 -0.28
C ALA A 82 -13.99 -6.12 -0.84
N THR A 83 -14.45 -4.97 -0.36
CA THR A 83 -15.68 -4.37 -0.86
C THR A 83 -15.40 -3.82 -2.27
N SER A 84 -16.22 -4.17 -3.26
CA SER A 84 -16.12 -3.60 -4.62
C SER A 84 -16.79 -2.23 -4.70
N GLN A 85 -17.84 -2.02 -3.92
CA GLN A 85 -18.66 -0.80 -3.96
C GLN A 85 -17.92 0.41 -3.40
N SER A 86 -17.73 1.43 -4.25
CA SER A 86 -17.00 2.65 -3.88
C SER A 86 -17.63 3.42 -2.71
N GLY A 87 -18.95 3.31 -2.51
CA GLY A 87 -19.63 3.89 -1.35
C GLY A 87 -19.26 3.27 0.00
N LYS A 88 -18.86 2.00 0.04
CA LYS A 88 -18.56 1.25 1.29
C LYS A 88 -17.08 1.08 1.57
N LEU A 89 -16.21 1.45 0.63
CA LEU A 89 -14.76 1.36 0.78
C LEU A 89 -14.24 2.23 1.93
N ASN A 90 -13.37 1.64 2.76
CA ASN A 90 -12.61 2.39 3.75
C ASN A 90 -11.43 3.09 3.07
N LEU A 91 -11.37 4.42 3.19
CA LEU A 91 -10.33 5.22 2.57
C LEU A 91 -8.92 4.91 3.11
N HIS A 92 -8.78 4.43 4.35
CA HIS A 92 -7.48 4.03 4.90
C HIS A 92 -6.86 2.81 4.20
N ASP A 93 -7.70 1.93 3.65
CA ASP A 93 -7.24 0.73 2.97
C ASP A 93 -6.83 1.01 1.52
N VAL A 94 -7.49 1.99 0.89
CA VAL A 94 -7.35 2.34 -0.52
C VAL A 94 -6.34 3.47 -0.77
N ILE A 95 -6.22 4.42 0.16
CA ILE A 95 -5.28 5.53 0.04
C ILE A 95 -3.93 5.14 0.65
N ARG A 96 -2.86 5.25 -0.13
CA ARG A 96 -1.49 5.13 0.37
C ARG A 96 -1.20 6.33 1.28
N GLY A 97 -0.81 6.08 2.52
CA GLY A 97 -0.50 7.13 3.50
C GLY A 97 0.48 6.64 4.55
N TYR A 98 0.69 7.43 5.60
CA TYR A 98 1.48 6.99 6.75
C TYR A 98 0.83 5.77 7.41
N ARG A 99 1.55 4.65 7.43
CA ARG A 99 1.17 3.44 8.16
C ARG A 99 2.18 3.18 9.27
N GLN A 100 1.66 3.05 10.49
CA GLN A 100 2.50 2.67 11.63
C GLN A 100 2.82 1.19 11.53
N ILE A 101 4.12 0.89 11.55
CA ILE A 101 4.64 -0.47 11.46
C ILE A 101 4.12 -1.30 12.63
N GLN A 102 3.55 -2.46 12.31
CA GLN A 102 3.00 -3.38 13.30
C GLN A 102 4.08 -4.26 13.94
N GLU A 103 3.76 -4.84 15.10
CA GLU A 103 4.62 -5.83 15.75
C GLU A 103 4.80 -7.07 14.88
N LEU A 104 5.97 -7.72 15.02
CA LEU A 104 6.24 -8.94 14.29
C LEU A 104 5.34 -10.05 14.84
N ARG A 105 4.65 -10.74 13.93
CA ARG A 105 3.81 -11.88 14.29
C ARG A 105 4.61 -13.18 14.20
N LYS A 106 4.29 -14.12 15.09
CA LYS A 106 4.77 -15.49 14.97
C LYS A 106 4.16 -16.10 13.69
N PRO A 107 4.95 -16.72 12.81
CA PRO A 107 4.40 -17.47 11.69
C PRO A 107 3.52 -18.61 12.18
N GLU A 108 2.51 -18.95 11.40
CA GLU A 108 1.66 -20.11 11.68
C GLU A 108 2.51 -21.39 11.63
N GLU A 109 2.18 -22.33 12.50
CA GLU A 109 2.84 -23.63 12.52
C GLU A 109 2.32 -24.52 11.38
N SER A 110 3.14 -25.43 10.87
CA SER A 110 2.77 -26.26 9.71
C SER A 110 1.52 -27.11 9.94
N TRP A 111 1.25 -27.53 11.18
CA TRP A 111 0.06 -28.32 11.52
C TRP A 111 -1.24 -27.52 11.43
N MET A 112 -1.19 -26.17 11.52
CA MET A 112 -2.38 -25.32 11.39
C MET A 112 -2.92 -25.26 9.95
N TRP A 113 -2.10 -25.68 8.99
CA TRP A 113 -2.42 -25.72 7.55
C TRP A 113 -2.93 -27.09 7.09
N GLU A 114 -2.94 -28.08 7.98
CA GLU A 114 -3.35 -29.44 7.63
C GLU A 114 -4.87 -29.56 7.65
N GLN A 115 -5.45 -29.86 6.49
CA GLN A 115 -6.88 -30.12 6.37
C GLN A 115 -7.10 -31.61 6.13
N TRP A 116 -7.93 -32.23 6.97
CA TRP A 116 -8.21 -33.66 6.92
C TRP A 116 -9.68 -33.91 6.60
N LEU A 117 -9.96 -34.63 5.52
CA LEU A 117 -11.30 -35.03 5.10
C LEU A 117 -11.34 -36.55 4.94
N GLY A 118 -12.12 -37.23 5.79
CA GLY A 118 -12.28 -38.70 5.73
C GLY A 118 -10.98 -39.48 5.89
N GLY A 119 -10.05 -39.00 6.73
CA GLY A 119 -8.74 -39.63 6.96
C GLY A 119 -7.72 -39.39 5.83
N LYS A 120 -8.07 -38.63 4.78
CA LYS A 120 -7.14 -38.17 3.75
C LYS A 120 -6.81 -36.70 3.97
N ARG A 121 -5.52 -36.38 3.85
CA ARG A 121 -5.03 -35.01 3.89
C ARG A 121 -5.36 -34.31 2.57
N VAL A 122 -6.13 -33.22 2.64
CA VAL A 122 -6.60 -32.41 1.51
C VAL A 122 -6.20 -30.97 1.77
N ASP A 123 -4.91 -30.67 1.71
CA ASP A 123 -4.42 -29.32 1.94
C ASP A 123 -4.77 -28.43 0.74
N GLN A 124 -5.62 -27.43 0.96
CA GLN A 124 -5.82 -26.35 -0.01
C GLN A 124 -4.79 -25.26 0.23
N ARG A 125 -4.12 -24.83 -0.85
CA ARG A 125 -3.20 -23.70 -0.80
C ARG A 125 -3.96 -22.41 -1.07
N ASP A 126 -3.62 -21.38 -0.31
CA ASP A 126 -4.15 -20.05 -0.56
C ASP A 126 -3.61 -19.51 -1.88
N THR A 127 -4.50 -19.34 -2.85
CA THR A 127 -4.17 -18.90 -4.19
C THR A 127 -5.03 -17.73 -4.61
N LEU A 128 -4.41 -16.81 -5.34
CA LEU A 128 -5.04 -15.68 -5.98
C LEU A 128 -4.57 -15.65 -7.44
N LEU A 129 -5.53 -15.69 -8.35
CA LEU A 129 -5.30 -15.56 -9.78
C LEU A 129 -6.05 -14.32 -10.26
N TYR A 130 -5.31 -13.40 -10.84
CA TYR A 130 -5.83 -12.16 -11.40
C TYR A 130 -5.32 -12.02 -12.82
N GLY A 131 -6.20 -11.60 -13.73
CA GLY A 131 -5.83 -11.26 -15.10
C GLY A 131 -6.67 -10.10 -15.57
N ARG A 132 -6.08 -9.16 -16.31
CA ARG A 132 -6.81 -8.04 -16.90
C ARG A 132 -6.33 -7.78 -18.31
N LEU A 133 -7.30 -7.69 -19.21
CA LEU A 133 -7.10 -7.38 -20.62
C LEU A 133 -7.54 -5.95 -20.86
N TYR A 134 -6.65 -5.10 -21.35
CA TYR A 134 -6.97 -3.73 -21.78
C TYR A 134 -7.35 -3.71 -23.26
N LEU A 135 -8.45 -3.04 -23.57
CA LEU A 135 -9.02 -2.89 -24.91
C LEU A 135 -9.10 -1.38 -25.22
N PRO A 136 -8.71 -0.91 -26.43
CA PRO A 136 -8.36 -1.69 -27.63
C PRO A 136 -6.90 -2.12 -27.73
N GLN A 137 -6.02 -1.70 -26.82
CA GLN A 137 -4.56 -1.93 -26.92
C GLN A 137 -4.17 -3.41 -26.91
N SER A 138 -5.08 -4.30 -26.51
CA SER A 138 -4.86 -5.75 -26.44
C SER A 138 -3.65 -6.11 -25.58
N THR A 139 -3.45 -5.36 -24.49
CA THR A 139 -2.40 -5.63 -23.51
C THR A 139 -2.97 -6.45 -22.36
N LEU A 140 -2.23 -7.47 -21.92
CA LEU A 140 -2.66 -8.39 -20.88
C LEU A 140 -1.72 -8.25 -19.68
N GLU A 141 -2.28 -7.98 -18.51
CA GLU A 141 -1.61 -8.13 -17.23
C GLU A 141 -2.14 -9.38 -16.52
N ALA A 142 -1.26 -10.12 -15.85
CA ALA A 142 -1.63 -11.28 -15.06
C ALA A 142 -0.80 -11.32 -13.77
N LEU A 143 -1.45 -11.75 -12.70
CA LEU A 143 -0.87 -11.93 -11.38
C LEU A 143 -1.33 -13.26 -10.81
N TYR A 144 -0.38 -14.11 -10.47
CA TYR A 144 -0.61 -15.35 -9.74
C TYR A 144 0.13 -15.29 -8.41
N LEU A 145 -0.59 -15.49 -7.32
CA LEU A 145 -0.08 -15.47 -5.97
C LEU A 145 -0.47 -16.77 -5.29
N CYS A 146 0.49 -17.45 -4.66
CA CYS A 146 0.27 -18.75 -4.03
C CYS A 146 1.10 -18.84 -2.74
N ARG A 147 0.44 -19.14 -1.63
CA ARG A 147 1.10 -19.45 -0.36
C ARG A 147 1.42 -20.95 -0.35
N ILE A 148 2.72 -21.27 -0.47
CA ILE A 148 3.20 -22.66 -0.53
C ILE A 148 3.28 -23.26 0.88
N SER A 149 3.67 -22.43 1.84
CA SER A 149 3.78 -22.80 3.25
C SER A 149 3.47 -21.58 4.12
N PRO A 150 3.35 -21.75 5.46
CA PRO A 150 3.12 -20.63 6.36
C PRO A 150 4.16 -19.50 6.25
N THR A 151 5.38 -19.84 5.81
CA THR A 151 6.52 -18.91 5.70
C THR A 151 6.91 -18.60 4.26
N GLN A 152 6.31 -19.26 3.26
CA GLN A 152 6.70 -19.11 1.85
C GLN A 152 5.53 -18.69 0.98
N GLN A 153 5.77 -17.68 0.14
CA GLN A 153 4.85 -17.21 -0.88
C GLN A 153 5.58 -17.12 -2.24
N VAL A 154 4.86 -17.48 -3.30
CA VAL A 154 5.29 -17.25 -4.68
C VAL A 154 4.35 -16.26 -5.33
N LYS A 155 4.93 -15.26 -5.98
CA LYS A 155 4.26 -14.25 -6.80
C LYS A 155 4.82 -14.35 -8.22
N LEU A 156 3.95 -14.58 -9.19
CA LEU A 156 4.26 -14.46 -10.61
C LEU A 156 3.46 -13.27 -11.17
N SER A 157 4.15 -12.33 -11.79
CA SER A 157 3.53 -11.20 -12.48
C SER A 157 3.94 -11.26 -13.94
N ALA A 158 2.98 -11.21 -14.85
CA ALA A 158 3.23 -11.26 -16.28
C ALA A 158 2.55 -10.08 -16.97
N VAL A 159 3.22 -9.50 -17.95
CA VAL A 159 2.68 -8.46 -18.82
C VAL A 159 2.97 -8.84 -20.25
N SER A 160 1.94 -8.87 -21.09
CA SER A 160 2.03 -9.12 -22.52
C SER A 160 1.59 -7.86 -23.26
N ASP A 161 2.48 -7.31 -24.07
CA ASP A 161 2.25 -6.09 -24.84
C ASP A 161 3.14 -6.14 -26.10
N SER A 162 2.56 -5.80 -27.25
CA SER A 162 3.26 -5.78 -28.55
C SER A 162 4.39 -4.75 -28.59
N ARG A 163 4.38 -3.75 -27.71
CA ARG A 163 5.42 -2.73 -27.57
C ARG A 163 6.67 -3.23 -26.84
N LEU A 164 6.57 -4.34 -26.12
CA LEU A 164 7.71 -4.95 -25.44
C LEU A 164 8.56 -5.72 -26.45
N LYS A 165 9.90 -5.66 -26.29
CA LYS A 165 10.86 -6.25 -27.25
C LYS A 165 10.59 -7.72 -27.57
N ASN A 166 10.12 -8.49 -26.59
CA ASN A 166 9.85 -9.93 -26.71
C ASN A 166 8.34 -10.25 -26.66
N GLY A 167 7.47 -9.27 -26.85
CA GLY A 167 6.01 -9.43 -26.76
C GLY A 167 5.44 -9.63 -25.35
N GLY A 168 6.30 -9.81 -24.35
CA GLY A 168 5.90 -9.88 -22.95
C GLY A 168 7.09 -10.09 -21.99
N THR A 169 6.80 -9.98 -20.70
CA THR A 169 7.75 -10.23 -19.61
C THR A 169 7.05 -10.96 -18.46
N ILE A 170 7.80 -11.80 -17.76
CA ILE A 170 7.35 -12.53 -16.58
C ILE A 170 8.35 -12.27 -15.46
N LEU A 171 7.83 -11.88 -14.31
CA LEU A 171 8.54 -11.68 -13.07
C LEU A 171 8.10 -12.74 -12.06
N ALA A 172 9.04 -13.60 -11.67
CA ALA A 172 8.86 -14.54 -10.57
C ALA A 172 9.52 -14.00 -9.30
N LEU A 173 8.80 -14.04 -8.20
CA LEU A 173 9.25 -13.64 -6.88
C LEU A 173 8.89 -14.74 -5.90
N HIS A 174 9.88 -15.29 -5.22
CA HIS A 174 9.69 -16.22 -4.11
C HIS A 174 10.11 -15.51 -2.82
N GLN A 175 9.19 -15.44 -1.86
CA GLN A 175 9.33 -14.72 -0.61
C GLN A 175 9.31 -15.71 0.54
N TYR A 176 10.29 -15.61 1.42
CA TYR A 176 10.41 -16.37 2.65
C TYR A 176 10.40 -15.41 3.83
N ASP A 177 9.32 -15.43 4.61
CA ASP A 177 9.16 -14.56 5.79
C ASP A 177 8.90 -15.40 7.03
N VAL A 178 9.61 -15.07 8.10
CA VAL A 178 9.47 -15.72 9.40
C VAL A 178 9.43 -14.71 10.55
N GLY A 179 9.13 -13.45 10.23
CA GLY A 179 9.09 -12.33 11.16
C GLY A 179 10.49 -11.79 11.49
N LYS A 180 11.37 -12.60 12.10
CA LYS A 180 12.72 -12.14 12.51
C LYS A 180 13.58 -11.70 11.34
N TYR A 181 13.50 -12.43 10.23
CA TYR A 181 14.13 -12.10 8.97
C TYR A 181 13.22 -12.50 7.81
N SER A 182 13.45 -11.88 6.67
CA SER A 182 12.75 -12.08 5.42
C SER A 182 13.75 -12.13 4.27
N ALA A 183 13.57 -13.06 3.35
CA ALA A 183 14.39 -13.23 2.17
C ALA A 183 13.51 -13.29 0.92
N GLU A 184 13.88 -12.59 -0.13
CA GLU A 184 13.18 -12.63 -1.41
C GLU A 184 14.14 -12.96 -2.55
N THR A 185 13.76 -13.91 -3.39
CA THR A 185 14.48 -14.26 -4.61
C THR A 185 13.62 -13.86 -5.81
N LEU A 186 14.20 -13.08 -6.71
CA LEU A 186 13.55 -12.51 -7.89
C LEU A 186 14.17 -13.10 -9.16
N TYR A 187 13.35 -13.41 -10.14
CA TYR A 187 13.77 -13.73 -11.50
C TYR A 187 12.86 -13.01 -12.51
N SER A 188 13.44 -12.21 -13.40
CA SER A 188 12.74 -11.57 -14.51
C SER A 188 13.22 -12.14 -15.84
N THR A 189 12.27 -12.46 -16.74
CA THR A 189 12.61 -12.83 -18.11
C THR A 189 13.11 -11.64 -18.92
N ASP A 190 12.76 -10.42 -18.53
CA ASP A 190 13.32 -9.21 -19.13
C ASP A 190 14.76 -8.99 -18.64
N GLY A 191 15.72 -9.05 -19.57
CA GLY A 191 17.15 -8.91 -19.27
C GLY A 191 17.77 -10.09 -18.50
N GLY A 192 17.01 -11.15 -18.22
CA GLY A 192 17.45 -12.29 -17.42
C GLY A 192 17.93 -11.84 -16.02
N LEU A 193 17.17 -10.96 -15.38
CA LEU A 193 17.50 -10.35 -14.09
C LEU A 193 17.26 -11.34 -12.95
N ILE A 194 18.31 -11.66 -12.20
CA ILE A 194 18.22 -12.40 -10.95
C ILE A 194 18.44 -11.41 -9.81
N GLY A 195 17.60 -11.47 -8.78
CA GLY A 195 17.71 -10.61 -7.60
C GLY A 195 17.61 -11.40 -6.31
N LEU A 196 18.33 -10.94 -5.29
CA LEU A 196 18.25 -11.43 -3.92
C LEU A 196 18.03 -10.23 -3.00
N ARG A 197 17.07 -10.34 -2.09
CA ARG A 197 16.82 -9.33 -1.06
C ARG A 197 16.77 -9.99 0.30
N GLY A 198 17.29 -9.32 1.31
CA GLY A 198 17.26 -9.77 2.69
C GLY A 198 16.91 -8.61 3.61
N LEU A 199 16.07 -8.88 4.61
CA LEU A 199 15.76 -7.96 5.69
C LEU A 199 15.89 -8.71 7.02
N TYR A 200 16.58 -8.10 7.98
CA TYR A 200 16.76 -8.62 9.33
C TYR A 200 16.21 -7.61 10.34
N ASN A 201 15.37 -8.07 11.26
CA ASN A 201 14.79 -7.26 12.32
C ASN A 201 15.53 -7.48 13.63
N PHE A 202 16.09 -6.40 14.19
CA PHE A 202 16.68 -6.41 15.51
C PHE A 202 15.59 -6.31 16.59
N GLY A 203 15.83 -6.92 17.74
CA GLY A 203 14.85 -7.03 18.83
C GLY A 203 14.38 -8.47 19.10
N PRO A 204 13.30 -8.64 19.88
CA PRO A 204 12.80 -9.95 20.27
C PRO A 204 12.39 -10.80 19.06
N ASP A 205 12.65 -12.11 19.14
CA ASP A 205 12.31 -13.06 18.09
C ASP A 205 10.85 -13.52 18.28
N PRO A 206 9.94 -13.25 17.32
CA PRO A 206 8.54 -13.63 17.44
C PRO A 206 8.31 -15.14 17.51
N ARG A 207 9.31 -15.96 17.17
CA ARG A 207 9.21 -17.42 17.25
C ARG A 207 9.37 -17.98 18.67
N LYS A 208 10.04 -17.23 19.54
CA LYS A 208 10.23 -17.60 20.94
C LYS A 208 9.10 -16.98 21.75
N GLU A 209 8.55 -17.71 22.72
CA GLU A 209 7.58 -17.14 23.65
C GLU A 209 8.20 -15.91 24.32
N VAL A 210 7.51 -14.78 24.25
CA VAL A 210 7.96 -13.53 24.86
C VAL A 210 7.85 -13.70 26.38
N PRO A 211 8.95 -13.64 27.14
CA PRO A 211 8.85 -13.48 28.59
C PRO A 211 8.45 -12.02 28.85
N GLU A 212 7.17 -11.81 29.17
CA GLU A 212 6.53 -10.57 29.62
C GLU A 212 6.63 -9.34 28.68
N PRO A 213 5.56 -8.53 28.54
CA PRO A 213 5.68 -7.24 27.86
C PRO A 213 6.70 -6.36 28.62
N PRO A 214 7.66 -5.73 27.93
CA PRO A 214 8.64 -4.88 28.60
C PRO A 214 7.94 -3.79 29.41
N ARG A 215 8.29 -3.66 30.70
CA ARG A 215 7.79 -2.60 31.58
C ARG A 215 7.98 -1.24 30.92
N ALA A 216 6.91 -0.44 30.93
CA ALA A 216 6.68 0.71 30.06
C ALA A 216 7.56 1.95 30.31
N ASP A 217 8.55 1.89 31.21
CA ASP A 217 8.96 3.13 31.89
C ASP A 217 10.17 3.88 31.34
N ASP A 218 11.09 3.35 30.51
CA ASP A 218 12.30 4.15 30.19
C ASP A 218 12.94 4.01 28.79
N ARG A 219 12.34 3.32 27.82
CA ARG A 219 12.96 3.20 26.47
C ARG A 219 11.98 3.45 25.33
N PRO A 220 12.40 4.18 24.27
CA PRO A 220 11.60 4.29 23.06
C PRO A 220 11.42 2.89 22.46
N TYR A 221 10.20 2.36 22.60
CA TYR A 221 9.82 1.06 22.07
C TYR A 221 9.71 1.13 20.54
N GLY A 222 10.81 0.78 19.88
CA GLY A 222 10.93 0.81 18.43
C GLY A 222 11.73 -0.36 17.90
N ARG A 223 11.49 -0.68 16.64
CA ARG A 223 12.16 -1.75 15.89
C ARG A 223 13.18 -1.15 14.95
N PHE A 224 14.41 -1.64 15.03
CA PHE A 224 15.41 -1.42 14.01
C PHE A 224 15.44 -2.61 13.05
N SER A 225 15.42 -2.35 11.75
CA SER A 225 15.49 -3.33 10.68
C SER A 225 16.62 -2.93 9.75
N ALA A 226 17.46 -3.87 9.33
CA ALA A 226 18.49 -3.62 8.32
C ALA A 226 18.45 -4.70 7.26
N GLY A 227 18.78 -4.36 6.03
CA GLY A 227 18.72 -5.28 4.91
C GLY A 227 19.57 -4.83 3.74
N ALA A 228 19.58 -5.66 2.72
CA ALA A 228 20.28 -5.41 1.48
C ALA A 228 19.54 -6.06 0.30
N GLU A 229 19.78 -5.53 -0.89
CA GLU A 229 19.39 -6.14 -2.14
C GLU A 229 20.57 -6.21 -3.10
N LEU A 230 20.61 -7.28 -3.89
CA LEU A 230 21.60 -7.55 -4.91
C LEU A 230 20.87 -7.98 -6.17
N TYR A 231 21.19 -7.37 -7.30
CA TYR A 231 20.66 -7.71 -8.61
C TYR A 231 21.79 -8.00 -9.57
N TYR A 232 21.56 -8.94 -10.48
CA TYR A 232 22.46 -9.26 -11.58
C TYR A 232 21.65 -9.59 -12.83
N GLY A 233 21.80 -8.78 -13.88
CA GLY A 233 21.21 -9.01 -15.19
C GLY A 233 22.14 -9.86 -16.03
N SER A 234 21.77 -11.11 -16.29
CA SER A 234 22.63 -12.05 -17.05
C SER A 234 22.83 -11.62 -18.50
N LEU A 235 21.81 -11.04 -19.15
CA LEU A 235 21.90 -10.57 -20.54
C LEU A 235 22.65 -9.23 -20.64
N ASN A 236 22.41 -8.32 -19.71
CA ASN A 236 23.01 -6.98 -19.71
C ASN A 236 24.38 -6.93 -19.03
N LYS A 237 24.80 -8.01 -18.34
CA LYS A 237 26.02 -8.09 -17.53
C LYS A 237 26.19 -6.91 -16.58
N SER A 238 25.08 -6.47 -16.00
CA SER A 238 25.04 -5.34 -15.06
C SER A 238 24.56 -5.81 -13.70
N GLY A 239 25.12 -5.23 -12.65
CA GLY A 239 24.77 -5.53 -11.26
C GLY A 239 24.31 -4.29 -10.53
N GLY A 240 23.46 -4.49 -9.53
CA GLY A 240 23.00 -3.44 -8.62
C GLY A 240 23.07 -3.94 -7.18
N VAL A 241 23.50 -3.09 -6.24
CA VAL A 241 23.45 -3.41 -4.81
C VAL A 241 22.94 -2.19 -4.05
N SER A 242 22.13 -2.43 -3.03
CA SER A 242 21.72 -1.40 -2.09
C SER A 242 21.64 -1.98 -0.68
N PHE A 243 21.97 -1.14 0.30
CA PHE A 243 21.84 -1.41 1.71
C PHE A 243 20.82 -0.45 2.31
N GLY A 244 20.05 -0.91 3.28
CA GLY A 244 19.00 -0.09 3.87
C GLY A 244 18.77 -0.42 5.33
N GLY A 245 18.52 0.62 6.12
CA GLY A 245 18.10 0.54 7.52
C GLY A 245 16.78 1.29 7.73
N ARG A 246 15.94 0.79 8.64
CA ARG A 246 14.71 1.43 9.08
C ARG A 246 14.60 1.33 10.60
N TYR A 247 14.35 2.45 11.24
CA TYR A 247 13.88 2.52 12.62
C TYR A 247 12.41 2.93 12.62
N ALA A 248 11.55 2.20 13.31
CA ALA A 248 10.14 2.53 13.43
C ALA A 248 9.63 2.28 14.86
N THR A 249 8.88 3.22 15.42
CA THR A 249 8.23 3.03 16.73
C THR A 249 7.02 2.12 16.59
N LEU A 250 6.89 1.17 17.52
CA LEU A 250 5.80 0.19 17.52
C LEU A 250 4.53 0.75 18.19
N PRO A 251 3.34 0.15 17.97
CA PRO A 251 2.08 0.66 18.49
C PRO A 251 1.99 0.81 20.01
N ALA A 252 2.74 0.02 20.78
CA ALA A 252 2.78 0.14 22.24
C ALA A 252 3.54 1.40 22.73
N HIS A 253 4.24 2.11 21.84
CA HIS A 253 4.89 3.37 22.18
C HIS A 253 3.85 4.47 22.41
N LYS A 254 3.84 5.06 23.62
CA LYS A 254 2.90 6.14 24.00
C LYS A 254 3.17 7.48 23.31
N GLY A 255 4.35 7.67 22.71
CA GLY A 255 4.75 8.89 22.03
C GLY A 255 4.24 9.00 20.60
N ILE A 256 4.73 10.01 19.90
CA ILE A 256 4.39 10.27 18.50
C ILE A 256 5.04 9.19 17.61
N PRO A 257 4.26 8.44 16.81
CA PRO A 257 4.85 7.43 15.94
C PRO A 257 5.80 8.04 14.92
N LEU A 258 6.99 7.45 14.80
CA LEU A 258 8.03 7.88 13.88
C LEU A 258 8.62 6.70 13.11
N THR A 259 9.04 6.98 11.89
CA THR A 259 9.71 6.05 10.99
C THR A 259 10.87 6.78 10.32
N ALA A 260 12.09 6.35 10.61
CA ALA A 260 13.31 6.84 9.98
C ALA A 260 13.89 5.76 9.08
N THR A 261 14.31 6.11 7.86
CA THR A 261 14.97 5.17 6.95
C THR A 261 16.26 5.77 6.41
N LEU A 262 17.26 4.92 6.21
CA LEU A 262 18.50 5.25 5.52
C LEU A 262 18.71 4.19 4.43
N THR A 263 18.90 4.60 3.19
CA THR A 263 19.24 3.70 2.08
C THR A 263 20.48 4.20 1.38
N VAL A 264 21.40 3.29 1.09
CA VAL A 264 22.69 3.57 0.47
C VAL A 264 22.83 2.69 -0.77
N ASN A 265 23.14 3.29 -1.90
CA ASN A 265 23.55 2.60 -3.12
C ASN A 265 25.04 2.92 -3.37
N PRO A 266 25.96 2.02 -2.96
CA PRO A 266 27.39 2.31 -3.03
C PRO A 266 27.92 2.35 -4.47
N LEU A 267 27.28 1.68 -5.42
CA LEU A 267 27.72 1.69 -6.82
C LEU A 267 27.50 3.06 -7.47
N MET A 268 26.34 3.68 -7.19
CA MET A 268 26.01 5.01 -7.73
C MET A 268 26.35 6.15 -6.78
N GLY A 269 26.77 5.87 -5.55
CA GLY A 269 27.07 6.87 -4.53
C GLY A 269 25.84 7.59 -3.97
N ASN A 270 24.63 7.05 -4.15
CA ASN A 270 23.40 7.69 -3.66
C ASN A 270 23.13 7.30 -2.19
N LEU A 271 22.92 8.30 -1.34
CA LEU A 271 22.53 8.20 0.05
C LEU A 271 21.18 8.90 0.21
N SER A 272 20.15 8.16 0.62
CA SER A 272 18.81 8.68 0.84
C SER A 272 18.39 8.46 2.29
N THR A 273 17.99 9.54 2.95
CA THR A 273 17.50 9.54 4.32
C THR A 273 16.06 10.01 4.34
N SER A 274 15.19 9.33 5.08
CA SER A 274 13.81 9.77 5.26
C SER A 274 13.43 9.75 6.73
N TYR A 275 12.62 10.72 7.14
CA TYR A 275 12.12 10.86 8.49
C TYR A 275 10.64 11.23 8.42
N ALA A 276 9.78 10.29 8.81
CA ALA A 276 8.34 10.45 8.78
C ALA A 276 7.76 10.35 10.20
N VAL A 277 6.88 11.28 10.56
CA VAL A 277 6.29 11.39 11.89
C VAL A 277 4.78 11.60 11.79
N LYS A 278 4.03 10.88 12.59
CA LYS A 278 2.57 11.06 12.72
C LYS A 278 2.26 12.10 13.80
N ALA A 279 2.47 13.38 13.48
CA ALA A 279 2.37 14.52 14.41
C ALA A 279 1.01 14.71 15.10
N GLY A 280 -0.05 14.03 14.66
CA GLY A 280 -1.33 13.96 15.36
C GLY A 280 -2.18 12.79 14.90
N LYS A 281 -3.45 12.70 15.35
CA LYS A 281 -4.36 11.62 14.93
C LYS A 281 -4.50 11.53 13.41
N ASN A 282 -4.51 12.69 12.76
CA ASN A 282 -4.86 12.86 11.35
C ASN A 282 -3.78 13.58 10.53
N LEU A 283 -2.63 13.93 11.13
CA LEU A 283 -1.56 14.66 10.46
C LEU A 283 -0.30 13.81 10.46
N ALA A 284 0.28 13.59 9.29
CA ALA A 284 1.59 13.00 9.11
C ALA A 284 2.50 13.96 8.32
N LEU A 285 3.76 14.01 8.71
CA LEU A 285 4.80 14.83 8.10
C LEU A 285 5.95 13.92 7.68
N CYS A 286 6.61 14.26 6.57
CA CYS A 286 7.76 13.54 6.06
C CYS A 286 8.81 14.52 5.57
N SER A 287 10.07 14.26 5.89
CA SER A 287 11.22 14.91 5.26
C SER A 287 12.11 13.83 4.66
N LYS A 288 12.52 14.01 3.41
CA LYS A 288 13.45 13.13 2.71
C LYS A 288 14.60 13.95 2.16
N PHE A 289 15.82 13.52 2.44
CA PHE A 289 17.05 14.14 1.98
C PHE A 289 17.84 13.10 1.20
N ASP A 290 18.05 13.39 -0.08
CA ASP A 290 18.83 12.59 -1.03
C ASP A 290 20.16 13.30 -1.28
N PHE A 291 21.25 12.56 -1.26
CA PHE A 291 22.60 13.08 -1.46
C PHE A 291 23.41 12.12 -2.33
N ASN A 292 24.02 12.65 -3.38
CA ASN A 292 24.93 11.88 -4.23
C ASN A 292 26.38 12.22 -3.89
N VAL A 293 27.13 11.23 -3.39
CA VAL A 293 28.53 11.39 -2.97
C VAL A 293 29.46 11.72 -4.14
N TYR A 294 29.14 11.28 -5.36
CA TYR A 294 29.99 11.52 -6.53
C TYR A 294 29.73 12.86 -7.21
N SER A 295 28.48 13.33 -7.28
CA SER A 295 28.14 14.64 -7.86
C SER A 295 28.06 15.77 -6.84
N TYR A 296 28.04 15.46 -5.53
CA TYR A 296 27.76 16.41 -4.45
C TYR A 296 26.41 17.13 -4.60
N GLU A 297 25.48 16.54 -5.36
CA GLU A 297 24.13 17.05 -5.48
C GLU A 297 23.30 16.59 -4.26
N SER A 298 22.63 17.55 -3.64
CA SER A 298 21.63 17.31 -2.61
C SER A 298 20.24 17.63 -3.13
N ASP A 299 19.25 16.91 -2.64
CA ASP A 299 17.84 17.18 -2.88
C ASP A 299 17.05 17.00 -1.57
N LEU A 300 16.25 18.00 -1.21
CA LEU A 300 15.42 18.00 -0.01
C LEU A 300 13.94 18.09 -0.39
N MET A 301 13.18 17.08 0.02
CA MET A 301 11.74 17.04 -0.15
C MET A 301 11.02 17.00 1.19
N LEU A 302 10.01 17.85 1.33
CA LEU A 302 9.11 17.89 2.49
C LEU A 302 7.70 17.50 2.05
N GLY A 303 7.02 16.72 2.87
CA GLY A 303 5.67 16.21 2.61
C GLY A 303 4.79 16.32 3.84
N CYS A 304 3.50 16.53 3.60
CA CYS A 304 2.47 16.47 4.62
C CYS A 304 1.24 15.72 4.12
N GLU A 305 0.59 15.00 5.02
CA GLU A 305 -0.67 14.30 4.80
C GLU A 305 -1.64 14.67 5.92
N LEU A 306 -2.81 15.16 5.54
CA LEU A 306 -3.87 15.60 6.45
C LEU A 306 -5.17 14.86 6.13
N TRP A 307 -5.61 14.03 7.08
CA TRP A 307 -6.87 13.30 7.03
C TRP A 307 -8.01 14.16 7.58
N ARG A 308 -9.04 14.37 6.77
CA ARG A 308 -10.26 15.06 7.18
C ARG A 308 -11.34 14.03 7.50
N MET A 309 -11.70 13.92 8.78
CA MET A 309 -12.82 13.09 9.21
C MET A 309 -14.15 13.76 8.83
N LYS A 310 -15.15 12.93 8.53
CA LYS A 310 -16.52 13.38 8.32
C LYS A 310 -17.08 13.81 9.67
N LYS A 311 -17.65 15.01 9.73
CA LYS A 311 -18.39 15.43 10.93
C LYS A 311 -19.53 14.45 11.13
N ARG A 312 -19.61 13.85 12.32
CA ARG A 312 -20.78 13.08 12.73
C ARG A 312 -21.96 14.05 12.68
N VAL A 313 -22.89 13.81 11.76
CA VAL A 313 -24.19 14.44 11.84
C VAL A 313 -24.86 13.76 13.02
N GLU A 314 -25.00 14.48 14.13
CA GLU A 314 -25.82 14.00 15.24
C GLU A 314 -27.19 13.68 14.67
N LYS A 315 -27.51 12.39 14.55
CA LYS A 315 -28.87 11.98 14.26
C LYS A 315 -29.68 12.55 15.41
N LYS A 316 -30.53 13.54 15.15
CA LYS A 316 -31.53 13.97 16.13
C LYS A 316 -32.26 12.71 16.54
N MET A 317 -32.04 12.24 17.77
CA MET A 317 -32.78 11.11 18.32
C MET A 317 -34.23 11.57 18.42
N GLU A 318 -35.04 11.16 17.44
CA GLU A 318 -36.47 11.30 17.58
C GLU A 318 -36.92 10.33 18.67
N ARG A 319 -37.64 10.86 19.67
CA ARG A 319 -38.21 10.04 20.74
C ARG A 319 -39.00 8.88 20.14
N SER A 320 -38.76 7.67 20.66
CA SER A 320 -39.51 6.48 20.30
C SER A 320 -41.01 6.70 20.55
N MET A 321 -41.88 6.01 19.81
CA MET A 321 -43.33 6.18 19.96
C MET A 321 -43.79 5.87 21.40
N ALA A 322 -43.16 4.89 22.05
CA ALA A 322 -43.42 4.53 23.44
C ALA A 322 -43.02 5.64 24.43
N ALA A 323 -41.84 6.24 24.26
CA ALA A 323 -41.40 7.37 25.08
C ALA A 323 -42.23 8.65 24.84
N LYS A 324 -42.69 8.87 23.61
CA LYS A 324 -43.64 9.95 23.29
C LYS A 324 -44.97 9.76 24.01
N LEU A 325 -45.49 8.52 24.07
CA LEU A 325 -46.74 8.19 24.75
C LEU A 325 -46.61 8.25 26.29
N ALA A 326 -45.46 7.86 26.83
CA ALA A 326 -45.20 7.82 28.27
C ALA A 326 -44.68 9.14 28.86
N TRP A 327 -44.49 10.19 28.06
CA TRP A 327 -43.87 11.46 28.47
C TRP A 327 -42.48 11.29 29.12
N THR A 328 -41.76 10.21 28.78
CA THR A 328 -40.42 9.92 29.28
C THR A 328 -39.38 10.15 28.20
N VAL A 329 -38.11 10.32 28.60
CA VAL A 329 -36.97 10.38 27.69
C VAL A 329 -36.46 8.96 27.49
N ASP A 330 -36.18 8.55 26.25
CA ASP A 330 -35.56 7.25 25.99
C ASP A 330 -34.21 7.17 26.71
N GLU A 331 -33.93 6.04 27.37
CA GLU A 331 -32.60 5.77 27.90
C GLU A 331 -31.59 5.74 26.75
N VAL A 332 -30.62 6.66 26.79
CA VAL A 332 -29.53 6.72 25.82
C VAL A 332 -28.63 5.51 26.05
N LYS A 333 -28.88 4.41 25.33
CA LYS A 333 -27.91 3.34 25.19
C LYS A 333 -26.77 3.86 24.34
N GLU A 334 -25.69 4.31 24.98
CA GLU A 334 -24.43 4.51 24.28
C GLU A 334 -24.07 3.19 23.58
N PRO A 335 -23.79 3.21 22.26
CA PRO A 335 -23.38 2.00 21.58
C PRO A 335 -22.09 1.47 22.23
N THR A 336 -22.12 0.22 22.68
CA THR A 336 -21.00 -0.49 23.34
C THR A 336 -19.73 -0.57 22.49
N THR A 337 -19.83 -0.26 21.20
CA THR A 337 -18.70 -0.12 20.28
C THR A 337 -18.80 1.23 19.57
N PRO A 338 -17.77 2.10 19.66
CA PRO A 338 -17.75 3.33 18.88
C PRO A 338 -17.78 3.00 17.39
N GLU A 339 -18.75 3.54 16.66
CA GLU A 339 -18.78 3.42 15.20
C GLU A 339 -17.46 3.95 14.61
N PRO A 340 -16.86 3.26 13.62
CA PRO A 340 -15.60 3.67 13.03
C PRO A 340 -15.68 5.09 12.48
N GLU A 341 -14.67 5.91 12.72
CA GLU A 341 -14.61 7.27 12.20
C GLU A 341 -14.59 7.24 10.67
N GLU A 342 -15.65 7.75 10.03
CA GLU A 342 -15.69 7.85 8.57
C GLU A 342 -14.78 8.98 8.09
N VAL A 343 -13.82 8.64 7.23
CA VAL A 343 -12.98 9.63 6.54
C VAL A 343 -13.78 10.31 5.42
N ALA A 344 -13.70 11.64 5.33
CA ALA A 344 -14.27 12.43 4.24
C ALA A 344 -13.28 12.62 3.09
N GLY A 345 -11.98 12.78 3.40
CA GLY A 345 -10.92 12.86 2.41
C GLY A 345 -9.53 13.09 3.01
N VAL A 346 -8.52 13.13 2.16
CA VAL A 346 -7.11 13.25 2.49
C VAL A 346 -6.48 14.32 1.61
N LEU A 347 -5.83 15.28 2.23
CA LEU A 347 -5.01 16.26 1.54
C LEU A 347 -3.54 15.89 1.70
N LYS A 348 -2.82 15.75 0.60
CA LYS A 348 -1.38 15.56 0.59
C LYS A 348 -0.74 16.75 -0.11
N ALA A 349 0.36 17.22 0.45
CA ALA A 349 1.18 18.23 -0.20
C ALA A 349 2.65 17.84 -0.09
N ARG A 350 3.41 18.14 -1.13
CA ARG A 350 4.86 17.99 -1.16
C ARG A 350 5.52 19.25 -1.70
N VAL A 351 6.68 19.58 -1.18
CA VAL A 351 7.51 20.71 -1.59
C VAL A 351 8.95 20.23 -1.77
N ASP A 352 9.50 20.55 -2.92
CA ASP A 352 10.88 20.24 -3.32
C ASP A 352 11.78 21.47 -3.08
N GLU A 353 13.11 21.29 -2.95
CA GLU A 353 14.11 22.35 -2.82
C GLU A 353 14.01 23.39 -3.96
N ASN A 354 13.58 22.91 -5.13
CA ASN A 354 13.34 23.73 -6.31
C ASN A 354 12.04 24.55 -6.28
N TRP A 355 11.33 24.63 -5.16
CA TRP A 355 10.00 25.26 -5.03
C TRP A 355 8.96 24.69 -6.00
N LYS A 356 9.10 23.39 -6.31
CA LYS A 356 8.04 22.62 -6.97
C LYS A 356 7.10 22.09 -5.89
N ILE A 357 5.84 22.45 -6.00
CA ILE A 357 4.80 22.08 -5.04
C ILE A 357 3.85 21.11 -5.73
N GLY A 358 3.63 19.94 -5.12
CA GLY A 358 2.57 19.02 -5.53
C GLY A 358 1.47 19.02 -4.48
N ILE A 359 0.22 19.14 -4.90
CA ILE A 359 -0.95 19.04 -4.02
C ILE A 359 -1.87 17.96 -4.59
N LEU A 360 -2.38 17.10 -3.71
CA LEU A 360 -3.32 16.04 -4.05
C LEU A 360 -4.43 16.00 -3.00
N TRP A 361 -5.67 16.03 -3.44
CA TRP A 361 -6.85 15.88 -2.60
C TRP A 361 -7.64 14.67 -3.06
N GLU A 362 -7.62 13.62 -2.24
CA GLU A 362 -8.36 12.38 -2.45
C GLU A 362 -9.57 12.35 -1.51
N GLY A 363 -10.69 11.81 -1.94
CA GLY A 363 -11.84 11.70 -1.05
C GLY A 363 -13.03 10.97 -1.66
N ARG A 364 -14.14 11.02 -0.92
CA ARG A 364 -15.38 10.37 -1.31
C ARG A 364 -16.52 11.38 -1.33
N ILE A 365 -17.28 11.39 -2.43
CA ILE A 365 -18.52 12.16 -2.60
C ILE A 365 -19.63 11.15 -2.89
N LYS A 366 -20.50 10.92 -1.91
CA LYS A 366 -21.54 9.87 -1.96
C LYS A 366 -20.93 8.51 -2.27
N GLU A 367 -21.22 7.96 -3.44
CA GLU A 367 -20.72 6.67 -3.94
C GLU A 367 -19.56 6.81 -4.91
N MET A 368 -19.06 8.03 -5.16
CA MET A 368 -17.93 8.25 -6.06
C MET A 368 -16.67 8.59 -5.26
N LEU A 369 -15.53 8.09 -5.71
CA LEU A 369 -14.22 8.51 -5.26
C LEU A 369 -13.70 9.58 -6.21
N PHE A 370 -13.02 10.59 -5.65
CA PHE A 370 -12.39 11.64 -6.45
C PHE A 370 -10.93 11.83 -6.03
N THR A 371 -10.12 12.20 -7.00
CA THR A 371 -8.72 12.57 -6.85
C THR A 371 -8.48 13.85 -7.64
N LEU A 372 -8.31 14.96 -6.94
CA LEU A 372 -7.96 16.25 -7.52
C LEU A 372 -6.49 16.52 -7.25
N GLY A 373 -5.69 16.81 -8.27
CA GLY A 373 -4.27 17.10 -8.07
C GLY A 373 -3.78 18.28 -8.89
N SER A 374 -2.77 18.97 -8.37
CA SER A 374 -2.08 20.02 -9.08
C SER A 374 -0.58 20.00 -8.80
N SER A 375 0.21 20.32 -9.83
CA SER A 375 1.65 20.56 -9.71
C SER A 375 1.96 22.00 -10.08
N ILE A 376 2.65 22.68 -9.16
CA ILE A 376 2.98 24.10 -9.24
C ILE A 376 4.51 24.21 -9.25
N ASP A 377 5.06 24.99 -10.17
CA ASP A 377 6.48 25.31 -10.23
C ASP A 377 6.66 26.82 -10.04
N MET A 378 7.06 27.23 -8.84
CA MET A 378 7.17 28.66 -8.51
C MET A 378 8.35 29.35 -9.19
N LYS A 379 9.33 28.61 -9.73
CA LYS A 379 10.45 29.21 -10.48
C LYS A 379 9.99 29.72 -11.85
N ARG A 380 8.92 29.16 -12.42
CA ARG A 380 8.34 29.59 -13.70
C ARG A 380 7.12 30.49 -13.46
N LYS A 381 7.35 31.80 -13.40
CA LYS A 381 6.28 32.79 -13.14
C LYS A 381 5.24 32.90 -14.25
N ASP A 382 5.61 32.57 -15.49
CA ASP A 382 4.71 32.72 -16.65
C ASP A 382 3.65 31.61 -16.73
N GLN A 383 3.96 30.41 -16.21
CA GLN A 383 3.07 29.25 -16.13
C GLN A 383 3.33 28.49 -14.82
N PRO A 384 2.85 29.02 -13.67
CA PRO A 384 3.10 28.41 -12.38
C PRO A 384 2.41 27.05 -12.26
N PHE A 385 1.23 26.88 -12.84
CA PHE A 385 0.51 25.60 -12.87
C PHE A 385 0.97 24.75 -14.05
N ARG A 386 1.75 23.70 -13.77
CA ARG A 386 2.22 22.76 -14.81
C ARG A 386 1.17 21.69 -15.15
N ALA A 387 0.41 21.26 -14.16
CA ALA A 387 -0.67 20.30 -14.36
C ALA A 387 -1.78 20.53 -13.34
N LEU A 388 -3.02 20.46 -13.81
CA LEU A 388 -4.22 20.31 -13.01
C LEU A 388 -4.96 19.08 -13.55
N GLY A 389 -5.43 18.22 -12.67
CA GLY A 389 -6.23 17.09 -13.08
C GLY A 389 -7.24 16.66 -12.03
N LEU A 390 -8.34 16.09 -12.52
CA LEU A 390 -9.42 15.55 -11.74
C LEU A 390 -9.70 14.14 -12.25
N GLU A 391 -9.62 13.16 -11.35
CA GLU A 391 -10.02 11.80 -11.59
C GLU A 391 -11.25 11.45 -10.73
N LEU A 392 -12.28 10.90 -11.37
CA LEU A 392 -13.49 10.43 -10.75
C LEU A 392 -13.59 8.93 -10.95
N GLN A 393 -13.83 8.18 -9.88
CA GLN A 393 -13.96 6.72 -9.93
C GLN A 393 -15.29 6.30 -9.31
N TYR A 394 -16.04 5.47 -10.03
CA TYR A 394 -17.28 4.87 -9.58
C TYR A 394 -17.19 3.35 -9.76
N SER A 395 -17.54 2.59 -8.71
CA SER A 395 -17.54 1.14 -8.74
C SER A 395 -18.79 0.59 -8.06
N SER A 396 -19.50 -0.31 -8.76
CA SER A 396 -20.75 -0.92 -8.32
C SER A 396 -20.66 -2.41 -8.02
#